data_AF-A0A9D8DB77-F1
#
_entry.id   AF-A0A9D8DB77-F1
#
_cell.length_a   1.000
_cell.length_b   1.000
_cell.length_c   1.000
_cell.angle_alpha   90.00
_cell.angle_beta   90.00
_cell.angle_gamma   90.00
#
_symmetry.space_group_name_H-M   'P 1'
#
loop_
_entity.id
_entity.type
_entity.pdbx_description
1 polymer ?
#
loop_
_entity_poly.entity_id
_entity_poly.type
_entity_poly.pdbx_seq_one_letter_code
_entity_poly.pdbx_strand_id
1 'polypeptide(L)'
;MRVIAAYARAAHLGPTMLITAISFVLAAMLWWEGPAYAIAFTVFLGQLLIGWSNDIYDYQDDLKHNRMSKPLVSGKVRIESLKRATFILLPFAVIANLLGPLGLKGGAVYLLGVGCGIAYNFYLKFKIISPLAYFIACAALPASIFHAVDRDPPLWVLATGSLLGVAFHFANVLKDLSADRDSQIGGLPQRVGKRSSIVVILIILIIVIAILINSPVASDLSSSTI
;
A
#
# COMPACT_ATOMS: atom_id res chain seq x y z
N MET A 1 -23.76 11.40 4.30
CA MET A 1 -22.43 11.97 3.94
C MET A 1 -21.40 11.95 5.07
N ARG A 2 -21.71 12.42 6.30
CA ARG A 2 -20.73 12.50 7.41
C ARG A 2 -20.10 11.15 7.82
N VAL A 3 -20.88 10.08 7.83
CA VAL A 3 -20.43 8.72 8.21
C VAL A 3 -19.49 8.12 7.17
N ILE A 4 -19.84 8.18 5.88
CA ILE A 4 -19.01 7.66 4.77
C ILE A 4 -17.63 8.36 4.77
N ALA A 5 -17.61 9.68 4.94
CA ALA A 5 -16.36 10.44 5.05
C ALA A 5 -15.51 10.03 6.26
N ALA A 6 -16.12 9.47 7.31
CA ALA A 6 -15.40 8.99 8.47
C ALA A 6 -14.76 7.61 8.21
N TYR A 7 -15.45 6.68 7.55
CA TYR A 7 -14.87 5.41 7.08
C TYR A 7 -13.77 5.63 6.03
N ALA A 8 -13.96 6.57 5.11
CA ALA A 8 -12.96 6.93 4.12
C ALA A 8 -11.68 7.49 4.77
N ARG A 9 -11.82 8.34 5.79
CA ARG A 9 -10.67 8.82 6.57
C ARG A 9 -9.96 7.71 7.32
N ALA A 10 -10.71 6.78 7.93
CA ALA A 10 -10.13 5.61 8.61
C ALA A 10 -9.38 4.68 7.65
N ALA A 11 -9.71 4.73 6.36
CA ALA A 11 -9.00 4.00 5.32
C ALA A 11 -7.71 4.71 4.84
N HIS A 12 -7.27 5.80 5.50
CA HIS A 12 -6.16 6.61 5.03
C HIS A 12 -6.35 7.06 3.57
N LEU A 13 -7.43 7.82 3.32
CA LEU A 13 -7.91 8.12 1.96
C LEU A 13 -6.82 8.64 1.01
N GLY A 14 -5.90 9.50 1.47
CA GLY A 14 -4.81 10.03 0.62
C GLY A 14 -3.93 8.91 0.03
N PRO A 15 -3.20 8.14 0.85
CA PRO A 15 -2.45 6.98 0.39
C PRO A 15 -3.30 5.96 -0.40
N THR A 16 -4.51 5.66 0.06
CA THR A 16 -5.41 4.71 -0.62
C THR A 16 -5.74 5.16 -2.04
N MET A 17 -6.09 6.44 -2.24
CA MET A 17 -6.39 6.98 -3.56
C MET A 17 -5.14 7.08 -4.44
N LEU A 18 -3.96 7.34 -3.87
CA LEU A 18 -2.70 7.34 -4.63
C LEU A 18 -2.42 5.95 -5.23
N ILE A 19 -2.47 4.90 -4.42
CA ILE A 19 -2.23 3.53 -4.90
C ILE A 19 -3.31 3.10 -5.90
N THR A 20 -4.56 3.47 -5.64
CA THR A 20 -5.68 3.23 -6.58
C THR A 20 -5.43 3.93 -7.91
N ALA A 21 -5.01 5.20 -7.91
CA ALA A 21 -4.72 5.95 -9.12
C ALA A 21 -3.53 5.38 -9.90
N ILE A 22 -2.44 5.00 -9.21
CA ILE A 22 -1.29 4.33 -9.84
C ILE A 22 -1.73 3.03 -10.52
N SER A 23 -2.57 2.23 -9.85
CA SER A 23 -3.08 0.99 -10.43
C SER A 23 -3.95 1.23 -11.67
N PHE A 24 -4.80 2.25 -11.64
CA PHE A 24 -5.61 2.66 -12.79
C PHE A 24 -4.72 3.07 -13.97
N VAL A 25 -3.77 3.99 -13.74
CA VAL A 25 -2.89 4.50 -14.80
C VAL A 25 -2.08 3.36 -15.41
N LEU A 26 -1.47 2.50 -14.59
CA LEU A 26 -0.68 1.38 -15.11
C LEU A 26 -1.55 0.39 -15.88
N ALA A 27 -2.75 0.07 -15.39
CA ALA A 27 -3.67 -0.81 -16.10
C ALA A 27 -4.16 -0.21 -17.43
N ALA A 28 -4.41 1.10 -17.48
CA ALA A 28 -4.79 1.81 -18.70
C ALA A 28 -3.64 2.00 -19.71
N MET A 29 -2.39 1.87 -19.25
CA MET A 29 -1.22 1.84 -20.14
C MET A 29 -1.01 0.45 -20.75
N LEU A 30 -1.24 -0.60 -19.96
CA LEU A 30 -1.03 -1.99 -20.38
C LEU A 30 -2.25 -2.60 -21.07
N TRP A 31 -3.43 -2.00 -20.87
CA TRP A 31 -4.72 -2.49 -21.35
C TRP A 31 -5.68 -1.31 -21.64
N TRP A 32 -6.95 -1.60 -21.94
CA TRP A 32 -7.96 -0.55 -22.16
C TRP A 32 -8.67 -0.13 -20.86
N GLU A 33 -9.45 0.95 -20.93
CA GLU A 33 -9.97 1.64 -19.74
C GLU A 33 -10.94 0.82 -18.89
N GLY A 34 -11.72 -0.10 -19.48
CA GLY A 34 -12.72 -0.89 -18.77
C GLY A 34 -12.12 -1.77 -17.66
N PRO A 35 -11.20 -2.70 -17.99
CA PRO A 35 -10.45 -3.48 -17.01
C PRO A 35 -9.66 -2.59 -16.05
N ALA A 36 -9.13 -1.45 -16.51
CA ALA A 36 -8.39 -0.53 -15.65
C ALA A 36 -9.26 0.02 -14.51
N TYR A 37 -10.50 0.41 -14.76
CA TYR A 37 -11.44 0.81 -13.70
C TYR A 37 -11.73 -0.32 -12.72
N ALA A 38 -11.96 -1.52 -13.23
CA ALA A 38 -12.24 -2.68 -12.39
C ALA A 38 -11.03 -3.09 -11.53
N ILE A 39 -9.81 -3.10 -12.10
CA ILE A 39 -8.56 -3.33 -11.37
C ILE A 39 -8.37 -2.27 -10.29
N ALA A 40 -8.55 -0.99 -10.62
CA ALA A 40 -8.41 0.08 -9.64
C ALA A 40 -9.40 -0.09 -8.49
N PHE A 41 -10.63 -0.51 -8.78
CA PHE A 41 -11.61 -0.83 -7.75
C PHE A 41 -11.19 -2.01 -6.87
N THR A 42 -10.69 -3.12 -7.43
CA THR A 42 -10.24 -4.27 -6.62
C THR A 42 -9.02 -3.93 -5.76
N VAL A 43 -8.11 -3.10 -6.27
CA VAL A 43 -6.99 -2.53 -5.52
C VAL A 43 -7.49 -1.63 -4.39
N PHE A 44 -8.46 -0.76 -4.66
CA PHE A 44 -9.08 0.08 -3.63
C PHE A 44 -9.65 -0.74 -2.48
N LEU A 45 -10.33 -1.87 -2.76
CA LEU A 45 -10.82 -2.77 -1.70
C LEU A 45 -9.70 -3.34 -0.82
N GLY A 46 -8.56 -3.72 -1.42
CA GLY A 46 -7.38 -4.16 -0.67
C GLY A 46 -6.81 -3.05 0.23
N GLN A 47 -6.73 -1.82 -0.28
CA GLN A 47 -6.27 -0.66 0.49
C GLN A 47 -7.20 -0.33 1.66
N LEU A 48 -8.53 -0.48 1.50
CA LEU A 48 -9.48 -0.34 2.60
C LEU A 48 -9.17 -1.32 3.74
N LEU A 49 -8.87 -2.58 3.43
CA LEU A 49 -8.51 -3.58 4.45
C LEU A 49 -7.22 -3.20 5.19
N ILE A 50 -6.20 -2.74 4.47
CA ILE A 50 -4.93 -2.30 5.08
C ILE A 50 -5.18 -1.09 5.99
N GLY A 51 -5.88 -0.07 5.51
CA GLY A 51 -6.15 1.15 6.27
C GLY A 51 -7.02 0.89 7.50
N TRP A 52 -8.14 0.18 7.34
CA TRP A 52 -9.02 -0.10 8.48
C TRP A 52 -8.38 -1.04 9.50
N SER A 53 -7.60 -2.04 9.07
CA SER A 53 -6.86 -2.89 10.02
C SER A 53 -5.80 -2.10 10.80
N ASN A 54 -5.15 -1.12 10.18
CA ASN A 54 -4.24 -0.19 10.87
C ASN A 54 -4.99 0.58 11.96
N ASP A 55 -6.04 1.31 11.60
CA ASP A 55 -6.82 2.13 12.55
C ASP A 55 -7.40 1.28 13.70
N ILE A 56 -7.87 0.06 13.42
CA ILE A 56 -8.36 -0.88 14.44
C ILE A 56 -7.25 -1.28 15.42
N TYR A 57 -6.06 -1.60 14.90
CA TYR A 57 -4.93 -2.03 15.74
C TYR A 57 -4.37 -0.86 16.56
N ASP A 58 -4.22 0.30 15.94
CA ASP A 58 -3.63 1.50 16.54
C ASP A 58 -4.60 2.26 17.45
N TYR A 59 -5.88 1.88 17.51
CA TYR A 59 -6.90 2.63 18.25
C TYR A 59 -6.52 2.96 19.70
N GLN A 60 -6.00 2.00 20.47
CA GLN A 60 -5.62 2.23 21.86
C GLN A 60 -4.43 3.17 21.99
N ASP A 61 -3.49 3.12 21.06
CA ASP A 61 -2.34 4.01 21.03
C ASP A 61 -2.74 5.42 20.57
N ASP A 62 -3.60 5.51 19.55
CA ASP A 62 -4.16 6.76 19.04
C ASP A 62 -5.00 7.47 20.11
N LEU A 63 -5.70 6.73 20.99
CA LEU A 63 -6.40 7.27 22.16
C LEU A 63 -5.42 7.85 23.20
N LYS A 64 -4.35 7.12 23.54
CA LYS A 64 -3.33 7.58 24.50
C LYS A 64 -2.68 8.90 24.06
N HIS A 65 -2.47 9.07 22.76
CA HIS A 65 -1.88 10.26 22.17
C HIS A 65 -2.90 11.34 21.76
N ASN A 66 -4.19 11.16 22.10
CA ASN A 66 -5.27 12.11 21.80
C ASN A 66 -5.32 12.55 20.33
N ARG A 67 -5.15 11.60 19.39
CA ARG A 67 -5.11 11.88 17.95
C ARG A 67 -6.51 12.16 17.38
N MET A 68 -7.12 13.29 17.75
CA MET A 68 -8.49 13.69 17.40
C MET A 68 -8.78 13.82 15.89
N SER A 69 -7.74 13.86 15.05
CA SER A 69 -7.87 13.76 13.59
C SER A 69 -8.39 12.38 13.15
N LYS A 70 -8.13 11.33 13.93
CA LYS A 70 -8.58 9.95 13.66
C LYS A 70 -10.08 9.79 13.92
N PRO A 71 -10.83 9.14 13.02
CA PRO A 71 -12.28 8.96 13.17
C PRO A 71 -12.69 8.14 14.40
N LEU A 72 -11.89 7.14 14.78
CA LEU A 72 -12.16 6.32 15.97
C LEU A 72 -11.97 7.12 17.27
N VAL A 73 -10.88 7.89 17.36
CA VAL A 73 -10.57 8.71 18.56
C VAL A 73 -11.62 9.82 18.74
N SER A 74 -12.01 10.48 17.65
CA SER A 74 -13.03 11.54 17.68
C SER A 74 -14.48 11.03 17.80
N GLY A 75 -14.70 9.71 17.94
CA GLY A 75 -16.04 9.12 18.08
C GLY A 75 -16.91 9.21 16.81
N LYS A 76 -16.36 9.60 15.66
CA LYS A 76 -17.10 9.70 14.39
C LYS A 76 -17.41 8.32 13.79
N VAL A 77 -16.63 7.31 14.15
CA VAL A 77 -16.86 5.89 13.86
C VAL A 77 -16.62 5.09 15.12
N ARG A 78 -17.49 4.11 15.40
CA ARG A 78 -17.28 3.14 16.49
C ARG A 78 -16.34 2.04 16.03
N ILE A 79 -15.43 1.60 16.91
CA ILE A 79 -14.47 0.53 16.59
C ILE A 79 -15.17 -0.78 16.19
N GLU A 80 -16.30 -1.11 16.81
CA GLU A 80 -17.11 -2.31 16.50
C GLU A 80 -17.69 -2.24 15.10
N SER A 81 -18.12 -1.05 14.67
CA SER A 81 -18.64 -0.85 13.33
C SER A 81 -17.53 -0.93 12.28
N LEU A 82 -16.34 -0.38 12.57
CA LEU A 82 -15.19 -0.50 11.69
C LEU A 82 -14.71 -1.96 11.58
N LYS A 83 -14.61 -2.68 12.70
CA LYS A 83 -14.30 -4.12 12.71
C LYS A 83 -15.31 -4.90 11.85
N ARG A 84 -16.60 -4.68 12.05
CA ARG A 84 -17.66 -5.33 11.27
C ARG A 84 -17.51 -5.03 9.78
N ALA A 85 -17.30 -3.77 9.41
CA ALA A 85 -17.08 -3.37 8.02
C ALA A 85 -15.85 -4.07 7.42
N THR A 86 -14.73 -4.14 8.14
CA THR A 86 -13.52 -4.85 7.71
C THR A 86 -13.78 -6.33 7.48
N PHE A 87 -14.43 -7.02 8.43
CA PHE A 87 -14.73 -8.45 8.29
C PHE A 87 -15.73 -8.77 7.18
N ILE A 88 -16.72 -7.90 6.98
CA ILE A 88 -17.66 -8.04 5.85
C ILE A 88 -16.93 -7.81 4.54
N LEU A 89 -16.09 -6.77 4.43
CA LEU A 89 -15.38 -6.43 3.20
C LEU A 89 -14.34 -7.48 2.79
N LEU A 90 -13.69 -8.14 3.76
CA LEU A 90 -12.62 -9.09 3.53
C LEU A 90 -12.94 -10.15 2.45
N PRO A 91 -14.02 -10.96 2.55
CA PRO A 91 -14.34 -11.94 1.53
C PRO A 91 -14.62 -11.30 0.16
N PHE A 92 -15.28 -10.13 0.10
CA PHE A 92 -15.53 -9.44 -1.17
C PHE A 92 -14.23 -8.96 -1.81
N ALA A 93 -13.30 -8.41 -1.03
CA ALA A 93 -12.00 -7.97 -1.54
C ALA A 93 -11.19 -9.17 -2.07
N VAL A 94 -11.20 -10.31 -1.37
CA VAL A 94 -10.51 -11.53 -1.80
C VAL A 94 -11.13 -12.07 -3.10
N ILE A 95 -12.45 -12.24 -3.13
CA ILE A 95 -13.18 -12.74 -4.30
C ILE A 95 -12.98 -11.80 -5.50
N ALA A 96 -13.15 -10.50 -5.31
CA ALA A 96 -13.03 -9.53 -6.39
C ALA A 96 -11.60 -9.46 -6.96
N ASN A 97 -10.56 -9.62 -6.13
CA ASN A 97 -9.19 -9.67 -6.64
C ASN A 97 -8.87 -10.99 -7.35
N LEU A 98 -9.36 -12.14 -6.88
CA LEU A 98 -9.07 -13.44 -7.49
C LEU A 98 -9.89 -13.73 -8.75
N LEU A 99 -11.17 -13.33 -8.75
CA LEU A 99 -12.12 -13.63 -9.82
C LEU A 99 -12.43 -12.42 -10.71
N GLY A 100 -11.84 -11.26 -10.41
CA GLY A 100 -11.93 -10.07 -11.23
C GLY A 100 -10.88 -10.02 -12.34
N PRO A 101 -10.64 -8.83 -12.93
CA PRO A 101 -9.76 -8.66 -14.09
C PRO A 101 -8.29 -8.98 -13.83
N LEU A 102 -7.85 -9.00 -12.56
CA LEU A 102 -6.49 -9.44 -12.21
C LEU A 102 -6.26 -10.95 -12.41
N GLY A 103 -7.34 -11.74 -12.51
CA GLY A 103 -7.30 -13.19 -12.56
C GLY A 103 -6.70 -13.82 -11.30
N LEU A 104 -6.56 -15.15 -11.31
CA LEU A 104 -6.05 -15.90 -10.15
C LEU A 104 -4.59 -15.55 -9.83
N LYS A 105 -3.72 -15.46 -10.85
CA LYS A 105 -2.29 -15.18 -10.68
C LYS A 105 -2.08 -13.73 -10.21
N GLY A 106 -2.61 -12.75 -10.94
CA GLY A 106 -2.48 -11.34 -10.57
C GLY A 106 -3.16 -11.04 -9.24
N GLY A 107 -4.38 -11.55 -9.03
CA GLY A 107 -5.13 -11.41 -7.79
C GLY A 107 -4.39 -11.95 -6.57
N ALA A 108 -3.81 -13.15 -6.67
CA ALA A 108 -3.02 -13.74 -5.58
C ALA A 108 -1.77 -12.90 -5.26
N VAL A 109 -1.07 -12.40 -6.28
CA VAL A 109 0.09 -11.51 -6.10
C VAL A 109 -0.32 -10.20 -5.42
N TYR A 110 -1.43 -9.58 -5.84
CA TYR A 110 -1.92 -8.37 -5.17
C TYR A 110 -2.30 -8.63 -3.72
N LEU A 111 -3.00 -9.74 -3.45
CA LEU A 111 -3.39 -10.14 -2.10
C LEU A 111 -2.19 -10.48 -1.21
N LEU A 112 -1.08 -10.98 -1.76
CA LEU A 112 0.20 -11.07 -1.03
C LEU A 112 0.65 -9.68 -0.54
N GLY A 113 0.58 -8.67 -1.41
CA GLY A 113 0.89 -7.28 -1.03
C GLY A 113 -0.05 -6.73 0.06
N VAL A 114 -1.34 -7.03 -0.02
CA VAL A 114 -2.33 -6.70 1.03
C VAL A 114 -1.97 -7.40 2.34
N GLY A 115 -1.62 -8.69 2.27
CA GLY A 115 -1.13 -9.46 3.41
C GLY A 115 0.12 -8.86 4.04
N CYS A 116 1.07 -8.37 3.25
CA CYS A 116 2.25 -7.65 3.73
C CYS A 116 1.89 -6.36 4.47
N GLY A 117 0.94 -5.56 3.94
CA GLY A 117 0.46 -4.35 4.59
C GLY A 117 -0.21 -4.64 5.95
N ILE A 118 -1.05 -5.68 6.00
CA ILE A 118 -1.66 -6.17 7.24
C ILE A 118 -0.57 -6.66 8.21
N ALA A 119 0.34 -7.52 7.76
CA ALA A 119 1.45 -8.01 8.59
C ALA A 119 2.33 -6.88 9.13
N TYR A 120 2.49 -5.80 8.37
CA TYR A 120 3.15 -4.59 8.84
C TYR A 120 2.42 -3.95 10.02
N ASN A 121 1.11 -3.74 9.88
CA ASN A 121 0.28 -3.13 10.93
C ASN A 121 0.40 -3.88 12.26
N PHE A 122 0.31 -5.22 12.21
CA PHE A 122 0.25 -6.06 13.40
C PHE A 122 1.63 -6.47 13.95
N TYR A 123 2.66 -6.54 13.11
CA TYR A 123 3.93 -7.17 13.52
C TYR A 123 5.18 -6.48 12.98
N LEU A 124 5.30 -6.30 11.66
CA LEU A 124 6.59 -5.94 11.08
C LEU A 124 7.02 -4.52 11.44
N LYS A 125 6.10 -3.58 11.71
CA LYS A 125 6.44 -2.21 12.13
C LYS A 125 7.30 -2.15 13.41
N PHE A 126 7.29 -3.21 14.23
CA PHE A 126 8.10 -3.31 15.46
C PHE A 126 9.48 -3.98 15.23
N LYS A 127 9.79 -4.42 14.01
CA LYS A 127 10.96 -5.25 13.69
C LYS A 127 11.90 -4.54 12.73
N ILE A 128 13.19 -4.89 12.80
CA ILE A 128 14.22 -4.43 11.84
C ILE A 128 13.81 -4.79 10.40
N ILE A 129 13.11 -5.90 10.19
CA ILE A 129 12.62 -6.30 8.87
C ILE A 129 11.38 -5.52 8.39
N SER A 130 10.97 -4.44 9.06
CA SER A 130 9.85 -3.58 8.64
C SER A 130 9.88 -3.15 7.16
N PRO A 131 11.03 -2.82 6.54
CA PRO A 131 11.06 -2.45 5.13
C PRO A 131 10.61 -3.57 4.18
N LEU A 132 10.72 -4.84 4.61
CA LEU A 132 10.38 -5.99 3.77
C LEU A 132 8.90 -5.99 3.36
N ALA A 133 8.01 -5.51 4.23
CA ALA A 133 6.59 -5.40 3.91
C ALA A 133 6.35 -4.49 2.70
N TYR A 134 7.00 -3.32 2.69
CA TYR A 134 6.89 -2.35 1.59
C TYR A 134 7.63 -2.82 0.35
N PHE A 135 8.80 -3.46 0.52
CA PHE A 135 9.55 -4.04 -0.58
C PHE A 135 8.68 -5.03 -1.38
N ILE A 136 8.01 -5.96 -0.69
CA ILE A 136 7.15 -6.96 -1.33
C ILE A 136 5.86 -6.32 -1.85
N ALA A 137 5.16 -5.53 -1.03
CA ALA A 137 3.85 -4.99 -1.40
C ALA A 137 3.93 -4.03 -2.60
N CYS A 138 4.97 -3.21 -2.68
CA CYS A 138 5.14 -2.26 -3.79
C CYS A 138 5.64 -2.92 -5.08
N ALA A 139 6.25 -4.11 -5.02
CA ALA A 139 6.51 -4.94 -6.19
C ALA A 139 5.25 -5.68 -6.67
N ALA A 140 4.46 -6.18 -5.70
CA ALA A 140 3.26 -6.95 -5.96
C ALA A 140 2.19 -6.17 -6.73
N LEU A 141 2.05 -4.86 -6.46
CA LEU A 141 1.07 -4.02 -7.16
C LEU A 141 1.26 -4.04 -8.69
N PRO A 142 2.38 -3.56 -9.26
CA PRO A 142 2.55 -3.62 -10.71
C PRO A 142 2.61 -5.06 -11.23
N ALA A 143 3.23 -5.99 -10.50
CA ALA A 143 3.28 -7.41 -10.91
C ALA A 143 1.88 -8.00 -11.14
N SER A 144 0.93 -7.69 -10.25
CA SER A 144 -0.45 -8.15 -10.39
C SER A 144 -1.12 -7.67 -11.69
N ILE A 145 -0.81 -6.44 -12.11
CA ILE A 145 -1.40 -5.81 -13.30
C ILE A 145 -0.75 -6.35 -14.58
N PHE A 146 0.57 -6.60 -14.58
CA PHE A 146 1.22 -7.29 -15.69
C PHE A 146 0.64 -8.69 -15.90
N HIS A 147 0.42 -9.43 -14.82
CA HIS A 147 -0.20 -10.76 -14.91
C HIS A 147 -1.66 -10.72 -15.35
N ALA A 148 -2.38 -9.62 -15.12
CA ALA A 148 -3.75 -9.43 -15.59
C ALA A 148 -3.86 -9.40 -17.13
N VAL A 149 -2.76 -9.02 -17.81
CA VAL A 149 -2.65 -8.98 -19.28
C VAL A 149 -1.74 -10.10 -19.82
N ASP A 150 -1.59 -11.19 -19.05
CA ASP A 150 -0.76 -12.35 -19.40
C ASP A 150 0.70 -12.01 -19.73
N ARG A 151 1.24 -10.96 -19.10
CA ARG A 151 2.64 -10.56 -19.21
C ARG A 151 3.37 -10.84 -17.89
N ASP A 152 4.66 -11.15 -17.99
CA ASP A 152 5.53 -11.15 -16.82
C ASP A 152 6.07 -9.74 -16.58
N PRO A 153 6.09 -9.26 -15.32
CA PRO A 153 6.58 -7.94 -14.99
C PRO A 153 8.09 -7.85 -15.25
N PRO A 154 8.56 -6.83 -15.98
CA PRO A 154 9.99 -6.59 -16.15
C PRO A 154 10.68 -6.39 -14.80
N LEU A 155 11.93 -6.86 -14.69
CA LEU A 155 12.70 -6.74 -13.45
C LEU A 155 12.87 -5.29 -12.99
N TRP A 156 12.97 -4.34 -13.92
CA TRP A 156 13.08 -2.92 -13.59
C TRP A 156 11.80 -2.38 -12.94
N VAL A 157 10.61 -2.87 -13.33
CA VAL A 157 9.33 -2.51 -12.72
C VAL A 157 9.28 -3.02 -11.28
N LEU A 158 9.63 -4.30 -11.09
CA LEU A 158 9.67 -4.92 -9.76
C LEU A 158 10.68 -4.21 -8.84
N ALA A 159 11.89 -3.98 -9.33
CA ALA A 159 12.94 -3.31 -8.57
C ALA A 159 12.55 -1.88 -8.21
N THR A 160 12.04 -1.11 -9.18
CA THR A 160 11.57 0.26 -8.94
C THR A 160 10.46 0.31 -7.91
N GLY A 161 9.43 -0.54 -8.06
CA GLY A 161 8.32 -0.62 -7.11
C GLY A 161 8.82 -0.96 -5.69
N SER A 162 9.64 -1.99 -5.56
CA SER A 162 10.19 -2.42 -4.27
C SER A 162 11.00 -1.32 -3.58
N LEU A 163 11.90 -0.69 -4.33
CA LEU A 163 12.80 0.35 -3.83
C LEU A 163 12.03 1.62 -3.45
N LEU A 164 11.11 2.08 -4.29
CA LEU A 164 10.22 3.21 -3.96
C LEU A 164 9.38 2.90 -2.71
N GLY A 165 8.91 1.66 -2.55
CA GLY A 165 8.23 1.22 -1.35
C GLY A 165 9.09 1.36 -0.09
N VAL A 166 10.34 0.90 -0.14
CA VAL A 166 11.29 1.06 0.97
C VAL A 166 11.57 2.54 1.25
N ALA A 167 11.84 3.36 0.24
CA ALA A 167 12.05 4.79 0.42
C ALA A 167 10.82 5.47 1.06
N PHE A 168 9.62 5.11 0.62
CA PHE A 168 8.36 5.61 1.17
C PHE A 168 8.16 5.19 2.63
N HIS A 169 8.48 3.95 2.99
CA HIS A 169 8.46 3.48 4.39
C HIS A 169 9.34 4.34 5.28
N PHE A 170 10.61 4.52 4.88
CA PHE A 170 11.54 5.38 5.60
C PHE A 170 11.00 6.81 5.72
N ALA A 171 10.51 7.39 4.62
CA ALA A 171 9.97 8.75 4.61
C ALA A 171 8.73 8.93 5.49
N ASN A 172 7.85 7.92 5.56
CA ASN A 172 6.69 7.95 6.45
C ASN A 172 7.10 7.88 7.91
N VAL A 173 8.00 6.96 8.27
CA VAL A 173 8.50 6.87 9.66
C VAL A 173 9.14 8.19 10.10
N LEU A 174 9.86 8.88 9.22
CA LEU A 174 10.50 10.15 9.55
C LEU A 174 9.53 11.24 10.03
N LYS A 175 8.27 11.22 9.56
CA LYS A 175 7.23 12.19 9.98
C LYS A 175 6.80 11.96 11.42
N ASP A 176 6.78 10.70 11.84
CA ASP A 176 6.18 10.26 13.11
C ASP A 176 7.22 9.76 14.13
N LEU A 177 8.51 9.90 13.84
CA LEU A 177 9.64 9.40 14.64
C LEU A 177 9.54 9.64 16.16
N SER A 178 9.08 10.83 16.58
CA SER A 178 8.93 11.15 18.00
C SER A 178 7.76 10.40 18.63
N ALA A 179 6.61 10.35 17.96
CA ALA A 179 5.43 9.64 18.44
C ALA A 179 5.65 8.12 18.43
N ASP A 180 6.32 7.60 17.40
CA ASP A 180 6.68 6.17 17.29
C ASP A 180 7.52 5.69 18.49
N ARG A 181 8.37 6.55 19.04
CA ARG A 181 9.19 6.23 20.21
C ARG A 181 8.33 5.99 21.46
N ASP A 182 7.31 6.82 21.65
CA ASP A 182 6.38 6.70 22.77
C ASP A 182 5.52 5.43 22.64
N SER A 183 5.12 5.10 21.41
CA SER A 183 4.37 3.88 21.05
C SER A 183 5.22 2.60 20.97
N GLN A 184 6.51 2.64 21.33
CA GLN A 184 7.45 1.51 21.24
C GLN A 184 7.55 0.88 19.82
N ILE A 185 7.30 1.67 18.78
CA ILE A 185 7.45 1.25 17.38
C ILE A 185 8.95 1.31 17.03
N GLY A 186 9.52 0.14 16.78
CA GLY A 186 10.97 -0.05 16.63
C GLY A 186 11.38 -0.67 15.30
N GLY A 187 10.88 -0.15 14.18
CA GLY A 187 11.30 -0.54 12.84
C GLY A 187 12.76 -0.17 12.52
N LEU A 188 13.28 -0.63 11.38
CA LEU A 188 14.63 -0.26 10.96
C LEU A 188 14.84 1.26 10.85
N PRO A 189 13.93 2.05 10.23
CA PRO A 189 14.14 3.49 10.11
C PRO A 189 14.19 4.19 11.48
N GLN A 190 13.38 3.75 12.45
CA GLN A 190 13.42 4.26 13.83
C GLN A 190 14.78 3.98 14.50
N ARG A 191 15.33 2.77 14.31
CA ARG A 191 16.59 2.35 14.94
C ARG A 191 17.82 3.03 14.35
N VAL A 192 17.88 3.20 13.03
CA VAL A 192 19.03 3.86 12.38
C VAL A 192 18.97 5.39 12.51
N GLY A 193 17.81 5.92 12.91
CA GLY A 193 17.58 7.33 13.19
C GLY A 193 17.42 8.20 11.93
N LYS A 194 17.11 9.48 12.17
CA LYS A 194 16.70 10.43 11.12
C LYS A 194 17.74 10.63 10.02
N ARG A 195 19.02 10.87 10.39
CA ARG A 195 20.09 11.16 9.43
C ARG A 195 20.34 9.97 8.49
N SER A 196 20.56 8.80 9.06
CA SER A 196 20.78 7.57 8.29
C SER A 196 19.57 7.23 7.41
N SER A 197 18.35 7.44 7.93
CA SER A 197 17.13 7.25 7.15
C SER A 197 17.04 8.16 5.93
N ILE A 198 17.41 9.45 6.06
CA ILE A 198 17.47 10.38 4.92
C ILE A 198 18.52 9.93 3.89
N VAL A 199 19.70 9.51 4.34
CA VAL A 199 20.76 8.99 3.45
C VAL A 199 20.28 7.75 2.69
N VAL A 200 19.62 6.81 3.37
CA VAL A 200 19.03 5.61 2.73
C VAL A 200 18.00 6.00 1.66
N ILE A 201 17.08 6.93 1.97
CA ILE A 201 16.11 7.43 0.99
C ILE A 201 16.83 8.01 -0.24
N LEU A 202 17.83 8.88 -0.05
CA LEU A 202 18.55 9.52 -1.15
C LEU A 202 19.27 8.50 -2.04
N ILE A 203 19.97 7.53 -1.44
CA ILE A 203 20.66 6.46 -2.17
C ILE A 203 19.66 5.64 -2.98
N ILE A 204 18.53 5.26 -2.38
CA ILE A 204 17.48 4.50 -3.07
C ILE A 204 16.92 5.29 -4.25
N LEU A 205 16.65 6.58 -4.08
CA LEU A 205 16.12 7.43 -5.17
C LEU A 205 17.11 7.56 -6.32
N ILE A 206 18.41 7.69 -6.04
CA ILE A 206 19.46 7.70 -7.08
C ILE A 206 19.46 6.38 -7.85
N ILE A 207 19.36 5.23 -7.16
CA ILE A 207 19.31 3.91 -7.79
C ILE A 207 18.05 3.78 -8.66
N VAL A 208 16.89 4.20 -8.15
CA VAL A 208 15.63 4.16 -8.92
C VAL A 208 15.73 5.02 -10.17
N ILE A 209 16.28 6.23 -10.08
CA ILE A 209 16.50 7.11 -11.25
C ILE A 209 17.43 6.43 -12.27
N ALA A 210 18.52 5.83 -11.80
CA ALA A 210 19.44 5.10 -12.67
C ALA A 210 18.76 3.90 -13.36
N ILE A 211 17.95 3.13 -12.63
CA ILE A 211 17.15 2.04 -13.22
C ILE A 211 16.23 2.59 -14.31
N LEU A 212 15.43 3.62 -14.00
CA LEU A 212 14.44 4.17 -14.92
C LEU A 212 15.05 4.74 -16.21
N ILE A 213 16.18 5.45 -16.13
CA ILE A 213 16.87 6.01 -17.31
C ILE A 213 17.41 4.90 -18.23
N ASN A 214 17.77 3.75 -17.67
CA ASN A 214 18.30 2.60 -18.40
C ASN A 214 17.23 1.53 -18.72
N SER A 215 15.96 1.82 -18.44
CA SER A 215 14.86 0.86 -18.64
C SER A 215 14.11 1.12 -19.94
N PRO A 216 13.62 0.07 -20.62
CA PRO A 216 12.86 0.21 -21.86
C PRO A 216 11.38 0.57 -21.57
N VAL A 217 11.16 1.67 -20.83
CA VAL A 217 9.84 2.07 -20.31
C VAL A 217 8.79 2.16 -21.42
N ALA A 218 9.15 2.76 -22.56
CA ALA A 218 8.22 2.97 -23.66
C ALA A 218 7.75 1.66 -24.32
N SER A 219 8.62 0.66 -24.45
CA SER A 219 8.23 -0.64 -25.01
C SER A 219 7.53 -1.53 -24.00
N ASP A 220 7.93 -1.46 -22.74
CA ASP A 220 7.41 -2.36 -21.71
C ASP A 220 6.06 -1.91 -21.16
N LEU A 221 5.77 -0.60 -21.14
CA LEU A 221 4.49 -0.07 -20.66
C LEU A 221 3.46 0.19 -21.75
N SER A 222 3.76 -0.10 -23.02
CA SER A 222 2.78 0.04 -24.08
C SER A 222 1.83 -1.15 -24.12
N SER A 223 0.57 -0.88 -24.47
CA SER A 223 -0.41 -1.91 -24.79
C SER A 223 -0.04 -2.51 -26.15
N SER A 224 0.02 -3.85 -26.24
CA SER A 224 0.20 -4.55 -27.51
C SER A 224 -1.07 -4.62 -28.36
N THR A 225 -2.17 -4.04 -27.88
CA THR A 225 -3.43 -3.88 -28.62
C THR A 225 -3.32 -2.78 -29.66
N ILE A 226 -2.89 -3.16 -30.86
CA ILE A 226 -3.37 -2.64 -32.14
C ILE A 226 -4.17 -3.76 -32.80
#